data_AF-A0A645F7J9-F1
#
_entry.id   AF-A0A645F7J9-F1
#
_cell.length_a   1.000
_cell.length_b   1.000
_cell.length_c   1.000
_cell.angle_alpha   90.00
_cell.angle_beta   90.00
_cell.angle_gamma   90.00
#
_symmetry.space_group_name_H-M   'P 1'
#
loop_
_entity.id
_entity.type
_entity.pdbx_description
1 polymer ?
#
loop_
_entity_poly.entity_id
_entity_poly.type
_entity_poly.pdbx_seq_one_letter_code
_entity_poly.pdbx_strand_id
1 'polypeptide(L)'
;MQNTALIRDMQTAILSLSHRRVGALIVFEQKTGLGDIIGTGTRIEGLLSGALIENIFEPNTPLHDGAVVVRGSTLIAAGCFLPLSDDLTVSRELGTRHRAALGVSSVSDSITIIVSEETGAISIARDGKLVRYIDAKALNNVLESLFLQAGNSSAFSWLKRKPTEGSHEHS
;
A
#
# COMPACT_ATOMS: atom_id res chain seq x y z
N MET A 1 -19.69 4.11 12.08
CA MET A 1 -20.35 3.02 11.31
C MET A 1 -19.87 2.95 9.86
N GLN A 2 -19.74 4.09 9.15
CA GLN A 2 -19.34 4.08 7.73
C GLN A 2 -17.87 3.63 7.48
N ASN A 3 -16.92 4.07 8.32
CA ASN A 3 -15.49 3.73 8.13
C ASN A 3 -15.19 2.25 8.38
N THR A 4 -15.95 1.57 9.26
CA THR A 4 -15.80 0.14 9.52
C THR A 4 -16.19 -0.70 8.29
N ALA A 5 -17.22 -0.29 7.55
CA ALA A 5 -17.61 -0.96 6.31
C ALA A 5 -16.54 -0.79 5.24
N LEU A 6 -16.00 0.43 5.08
CA LEU A 6 -14.91 0.70 4.14
C LEU A 6 -13.64 -0.10 4.45
N ILE A 7 -13.25 -0.22 5.73
CA ILE A 7 -12.09 -1.03 6.15
C ILE A 7 -12.27 -2.49 5.72
N ARG A 8 -13.43 -3.08 6.00
CA ARG A 8 -13.72 -4.47 5.62
C ARG A 8 -13.71 -4.66 4.11
N ASP A 9 -14.31 -3.72 3.38
CA ASP A 9 -14.38 -3.74 1.92
C ASP A 9 -12.97 -3.68 1.30
N MET A 10 -12.15 -2.73 1.74
CA MET A 10 -10.75 -2.60 1.31
C MET A 10 -9.90 -3.81 1.69
N GLN A 11 -10.08 -4.35 2.90
CA GLN A 11 -9.36 -5.55 3.34
C GLN A 11 -9.72 -6.74 2.43
N THR A 12 -11.01 -6.92 2.13
CA THR A 12 -11.49 -7.99 1.26
C THR A 12 -10.90 -7.88 -0.15
N ALA A 13 -10.92 -6.68 -0.73
CA ALA A 13 -10.34 -6.43 -2.05
C ALA A 13 -8.82 -6.68 -2.11
N ILE A 14 -8.06 -6.19 -1.13
CA ILE A 14 -6.60 -6.37 -1.10
C ILE A 14 -6.24 -7.86 -0.91
N LEU A 15 -6.98 -8.58 -0.06
CA LEU A 15 -6.80 -10.03 0.11
C LEU A 15 -7.17 -10.81 -1.15
N SER A 16 -8.22 -10.41 -1.85
CA SER A 16 -8.62 -10.98 -3.14
C SER A 16 -7.51 -10.81 -4.20
N LEU A 17 -6.96 -9.60 -4.36
CA LEU A 17 -5.83 -9.33 -5.24
C LEU A 17 -4.60 -10.16 -4.86
N SER A 18 -4.30 -10.26 -3.57
CA SER A 18 -3.22 -11.10 -3.02
C SER A 18 -3.40 -12.58 -3.38
N HIS A 19 -4.58 -13.15 -3.13
CA HIS A 19 -4.88 -14.55 -3.48
C HIS A 19 -4.77 -14.83 -4.97
N ARG A 20 -5.20 -13.87 -5.81
CA ARG A 20 -5.12 -13.94 -7.27
C ARG A 20 -3.73 -13.60 -7.83
N ARG A 21 -2.80 -13.16 -6.98
CA ARG A 21 -1.47 -12.64 -7.35
C ARG A 21 -1.54 -11.52 -8.39
N VAL A 22 -2.50 -10.62 -8.20
CA VAL A 22 -2.64 -9.41 -9.01
C VAL A 22 -1.84 -8.29 -8.36
N GLY A 23 -0.89 -7.71 -9.10
CA GLY A 23 -0.04 -6.64 -8.60
C GLY A 23 -0.82 -5.37 -8.29
N ALA A 24 -0.64 -4.82 -7.09
CA ALA A 24 -1.32 -3.60 -6.67
C ALA A 24 -0.38 -2.63 -5.96
N LEU A 25 -0.65 -1.35 -6.11
CA LEU A 25 0.14 -0.26 -5.52
C LEU A 25 -0.78 0.90 -5.13
N ILE A 26 -1.12 0.97 -3.84
CA ILE A 26 -2.13 1.89 -3.31
C ILE A 26 -1.46 2.87 -2.34
N VAL A 27 -1.37 4.14 -2.73
CA VAL A 27 -0.76 5.21 -1.96
C VAL A 27 -1.85 5.99 -1.24
N PHE A 28 -1.79 6.01 0.09
CA PHE A 28 -2.66 6.82 0.93
C PHE A 28 -1.98 8.14 1.28
N GLU A 29 -2.44 9.23 0.68
CA GLU A 29 -2.01 10.58 0.98
C GLU A 29 -2.35 10.93 2.44
N GLN A 30 -1.42 11.59 3.13
CA GLN A 30 -1.56 12.04 4.51
C GLN A 30 -1.48 13.58 4.56
N LYS A 31 -0.49 14.17 5.24
CA LYS A 31 -0.36 15.63 5.35
C LYS A 31 0.38 16.22 4.15
N THR A 32 1.37 15.49 3.63
CA THR A 32 2.13 15.90 2.45
C THR A 32 1.28 15.65 1.21
N GLY A 33 0.90 16.73 0.53
CA GLY A 33 0.13 16.64 -0.71
C GLY A 33 0.95 15.98 -1.82
N LEU A 34 0.33 15.09 -2.60
CA LEU A 34 0.99 14.35 -3.69
C LEU A 34 0.59 14.91 -5.06
N GLY A 35 0.47 16.24 -5.19
CA GLY A 35 -0.07 16.91 -6.38
C GLY A 35 0.66 16.55 -7.67
N ASP A 36 1.99 16.54 -7.65
CA ASP A 36 2.81 16.20 -8.82
C ASP A 36 2.58 14.76 -9.28
N ILE A 37 2.49 13.82 -8.32
CA ILE A 37 2.19 12.40 -8.61
C ILE A 37 0.78 12.25 -9.18
N ILE A 38 -0.21 12.90 -8.56
CA ILE A 38 -1.61 12.88 -9.03
C ILE A 38 -1.69 13.39 -10.47
N GLY A 39 -0.92 14.42 -10.82
CA GLY A 39 -0.88 15.00 -12.16
C GLY A 39 -0.34 14.07 -13.26
N THR A 40 0.35 12.99 -12.89
CA THR A 40 0.86 12.00 -13.86
C THR A 40 -0.16 10.94 -14.24
N GLY A 41 -1.18 10.72 -13.41
CA GLY A 41 -2.17 9.67 -13.60
C GLY A 41 -3.47 10.16 -14.23
N THR A 42 -4.42 9.24 -14.39
CA THR A 42 -5.80 9.56 -14.80
C THR A 42 -6.60 9.97 -13.57
N ARG A 43 -7.17 11.18 -13.58
CA ARG A 43 -8.02 11.69 -12.50
C ARG A 43 -9.36 10.94 -12.48
N ILE A 44 -9.77 10.49 -11.28
CA ILE A 44 -11.00 9.72 -11.08
C ILE A 44 -11.97 10.45 -10.15
N GLU A 45 -11.48 10.97 -9.01
CA GLU A 45 -12.30 11.65 -7.99
C GLU A 45 -13.53 10.84 -7.54
N GLY A 46 -13.35 9.53 -7.39
CA GLY A 46 -14.41 8.58 -7.05
C GLY A 46 -14.45 8.24 -5.56
N LEU A 47 -15.61 7.83 -5.06
CA LEU A 47 -15.70 7.21 -3.73
C LEU A 47 -14.87 5.92 -3.72
N LEU A 48 -14.03 5.76 -2.70
CA LEU A 48 -13.23 4.56 -2.53
C LEU A 48 -14.13 3.37 -2.24
N SER A 49 -13.93 2.27 -2.97
CA SER A 49 -14.56 0.98 -2.72
C SER A 49 -13.63 -0.16 -3.12
N GLY A 50 -13.83 -1.34 -2.54
CA GLY A 50 -13.10 -2.55 -2.86
C GLY A 50 -13.27 -2.93 -4.33
N ALA A 51 -14.51 -2.88 -4.83
CA ALA A 51 -14.80 -3.16 -6.24
C ALA A 51 -14.08 -2.22 -7.22
N LEU A 52 -13.93 -0.92 -6.88
CA LEU A 52 -13.18 0.02 -7.71
C LEU A 52 -11.68 -0.32 -7.71
N ILE A 53 -11.13 -0.67 -6.55
CA ILE A 53 -9.72 -1.08 -6.42
C ILE A 53 -9.44 -2.36 -7.21
N GLU A 54 -10.29 -3.38 -7.09
CA GLU A 54 -10.14 -4.62 -7.86
C GLU A 54 -10.19 -4.36 -9.37
N ASN A 55 -11.14 -3.56 -9.85
CA ASN A 55 -11.25 -3.25 -11.27
C ASN A 55 -10.04 -2.45 -11.80
N ILE A 56 -9.51 -1.51 -11.02
CA ILE A 56 -8.34 -0.71 -11.45
C ILE A 56 -7.11 -1.60 -11.61
N PHE A 57 -6.89 -2.55 -10.70
CA PHE A 57 -5.72 -3.43 -10.77
C PHE A 57 -5.93 -4.67 -11.65
N GLU A 58 -7.08 -4.83 -12.31
CA GLU A 58 -7.30 -5.93 -13.24
C GLU A 58 -6.22 -5.89 -14.34
N PRO A 59 -5.47 -6.99 -14.56
CA PRO A 59 -4.38 -7.01 -15.54
C PRO A 59 -4.83 -6.65 -16.95
N ASN A 60 -3.92 -6.05 -17.73
CA ASN A 60 -4.15 -5.66 -19.13
C ASN A 60 -5.22 -4.57 -19.33
N THR A 61 -5.51 -3.78 -18.29
CA THR A 61 -6.38 -2.60 -18.40
C THR A 61 -5.57 -1.30 -18.41
N PRO A 62 -6.05 -0.18 -18.98
CA PRO A 62 -5.25 1.04 -19.04
C PRO A 62 -4.81 1.62 -17.68
N LEU A 63 -5.51 1.31 -16.58
CA LEU A 63 -5.29 1.93 -15.28
C LEU A 63 -4.45 1.10 -14.30
N HIS A 64 -4.20 -0.19 -14.60
CA HIS A 64 -3.51 -1.10 -13.67
C HIS A 64 -2.00 -0.85 -13.56
N ASP A 65 -1.42 -0.19 -14.57
CA ASP A 65 0.00 0.13 -14.63
C ASP A 65 0.27 1.45 -13.91
N GLY A 66 0.69 1.34 -12.66
CA GLY A 66 1.07 2.47 -11.82
C GLY A 66 0.41 2.43 -10.45
N ALA A 67 0.43 3.57 -9.78
CA ALA A 67 -0.14 3.72 -8.44
C ALA A 67 -1.55 4.30 -8.48
N VAL A 68 -2.38 3.83 -7.55
CA VAL A 68 -3.60 4.52 -7.16
C VAL A 68 -3.27 5.47 -6.01
N VAL A 69 -3.74 6.72 -6.10
CA VAL A 69 -3.62 7.71 -5.01
C VAL A 69 -4.98 7.92 -4.36
N VAL A 70 -5.04 7.69 -3.06
CA VAL A 70 -6.22 7.83 -2.21
C VAL A 70 -6.01 8.97 -1.22
N ARG A 71 -7.01 9.83 -1.06
CA ARG A 71 -7.07 10.89 -0.04
C ARG A 71 -8.32 10.70 0.79
N GLY A 72 -8.16 10.37 2.08
CA GLY A 72 -9.29 10.01 2.93
C GLY A 72 -10.08 8.85 2.34
N SER A 73 -11.38 9.03 2.11
CA SER A 73 -12.26 8.03 1.49
C SER A 73 -12.49 8.25 -0.02
N THR A 74 -11.62 9.00 -0.70
CA THR A 74 -11.73 9.31 -2.12
C THR A 74 -10.51 8.82 -2.88
N LEU A 75 -10.75 8.11 -3.98
CA LEU A 75 -9.72 7.74 -4.95
C LEU A 75 -9.52 8.93 -5.91
N ILE A 76 -8.36 9.56 -5.85
CA ILE A 76 -8.09 10.80 -6.58
C ILE A 76 -7.64 10.51 -8.02
N ALA A 77 -6.68 9.59 -8.19
CA ALA A 77 -6.15 9.22 -9.50
C ALA A 77 -5.64 7.76 -9.52
N ALA A 78 -5.57 7.17 -10.71
CA ALA A 78 -5.00 5.85 -10.96
C ALA A 78 -3.97 5.90 -12.11
N GLY A 79 -3.14 4.86 -12.22
CA GLY A 79 -2.05 4.82 -13.19
C GLY A 79 -0.98 5.90 -12.96
N CYS A 80 -0.78 6.33 -11.71
CA CYS A 80 0.18 7.38 -11.38
C CYS A 80 1.61 6.85 -11.41
N PHE A 81 2.54 7.63 -11.95
CA PHE A 81 3.97 7.33 -11.88
C PHE A 81 4.54 7.80 -10.54
N LEU A 82 5.32 6.93 -9.89
CA LEU A 82 5.99 7.22 -8.62
C LEU A 82 7.50 7.28 -8.82
N PRO A 83 8.21 8.10 -8.03
CA PRO A 83 9.66 8.03 -7.97
C PRO A 83 10.09 6.65 -7.45
N LEU A 84 11.15 6.09 -8.02
CA LEU A 84 11.75 4.85 -7.54
C LEU A 84 12.82 5.18 -6.50
N SER A 85 12.93 4.35 -5.46
CA SER A 85 14.06 4.44 -4.53
C SER A 85 15.34 3.92 -5.19
N ASP A 86 16.43 4.68 -5.06
CA ASP A 86 17.79 4.31 -5.47
C ASP A 86 18.53 3.51 -4.39
N ASP A 87 17.89 3.18 -3.26
CA ASP A 87 18.52 2.40 -2.20
C ASP A 87 18.76 0.95 -2.64
N LEU A 88 19.97 0.71 -3.15
CA LEU A 88 20.41 -0.58 -3.66
C LEU A 88 20.45 -1.67 -2.59
N THR A 89 20.56 -1.31 -1.30
CA THR A 89 20.67 -2.27 -0.20
C THR A 89 19.38 -3.06 0.02
N VAL A 90 18.23 -2.44 -0.26
CA VAL A 90 16.91 -3.06 -0.21
C VAL A 90 16.52 -3.63 -1.59
N SER A 91 17.11 -3.14 -2.69
CA SER A 91 16.57 -3.30 -4.05
C SER A 91 16.74 -4.68 -4.72
N ARG A 92 17.70 -5.51 -4.31
CA ARG A 92 18.11 -6.70 -5.10
C ARG A 92 17.00 -7.73 -5.32
N GLU A 93 16.03 -7.80 -4.41
CA GLU A 93 14.89 -8.72 -4.49
C GLU A 93 13.54 -8.01 -4.68
N LEU A 94 13.55 -6.68 -4.87
CA LEU A 94 12.35 -5.88 -4.93
C LEU A 94 11.94 -5.56 -6.37
N GLY A 95 10.72 -5.96 -6.73
CA GLY A 95 10.07 -5.52 -7.96
C GLY A 95 9.85 -4.00 -8.03
N THR A 96 9.50 -3.51 -9.22
CA THR A 96 9.31 -2.07 -9.51
C THR A 96 8.30 -1.40 -8.57
N ARG A 97 7.17 -2.04 -8.27
CA ARG A 97 6.14 -1.51 -7.35
C ARG A 97 6.67 -1.31 -5.92
N HIS A 98 7.55 -2.19 -5.44
CA HIS A 98 8.16 -2.04 -4.11
C HIS A 98 9.15 -0.87 -4.07
N ARG A 99 9.96 -0.71 -5.12
CA ARG A 99 10.88 0.44 -5.23
C ARG A 99 10.14 1.77 -5.35
N ALA A 100 9.02 1.76 -6.09
CA ALA A 100 8.11 2.90 -6.21
C ALA A 100 7.49 3.28 -4.86
N ALA A 101 7.01 2.28 -4.09
CA ALA A 101 6.47 2.51 -2.76
C ALA A 101 7.51 3.05 -1.77
N LEU A 102 8.75 2.55 -1.82
CA LEU A 102 9.86 3.09 -1.04
C LEU A 102 10.19 4.54 -1.45
N GLY A 103 10.25 4.82 -2.74
CA GLY A 103 10.52 6.16 -3.25
C GLY A 103 9.50 7.18 -2.75
N VAL A 104 8.20 6.93 -2.98
CA VAL A 104 7.16 7.86 -2.53
C VAL A 104 7.11 8.03 -1.00
N SER A 105 7.31 6.94 -0.25
CA SER A 105 7.30 7.00 1.23
C SER A 105 8.56 7.61 1.84
N SER A 106 9.63 7.79 1.06
CA SER A 106 10.86 8.47 1.51
C SER A 106 10.75 10.00 1.43
N VAL A 107 9.88 10.50 0.54
CA VAL A 107 9.70 11.94 0.27
C VAL A 107 8.36 12.48 0.80
N SER A 108 7.55 11.64 1.44
CA SER A 108 6.24 12.01 1.99
C SER A 108 5.90 11.18 3.22
N ASP A 109 4.93 11.64 4.01
CA ASP A 109 4.34 10.87 5.11
C ASP A 109 3.26 9.88 4.66
N SER A 110 3.22 9.57 3.35
CA SER A 110 2.26 8.61 2.80
C SER A 110 2.48 7.19 3.33
N ILE A 111 1.38 6.45 3.39
CA ILE A 111 1.39 5.01 3.67
C ILE A 111 1.04 4.33 2.36
N THR A 112 1.88 3.41 1.91
CA THR A 112 1.66 2.68 0.65
C THR A 112 1.47 1.21 0.91
N ILE A 113 0.40 0.61 0.38
CA ILE A 113 0.15 -0.83 0.39
C ILE A 113 0.54 -1.41 -0.96
N ILE A 114 1.28 -2.52 -0.94
CA ILE A 114 1.76 -3.22 -2.13
C ILE A 114 1.24 -4.66 -2.09
N VAL A 115 0.76 -5.15 -3.23
CA VAL A 115 0.54 -6.59 -3.48
C VAL A 115 1.52 -7.04 -4.56
N SER A 116 2.30 -8.08 -4.26
CA SER A 116 3.24 -8.65 -5.21
C SER A 116 2.52 -9.48 -6.29
N GLU A 117 2.79 -9.21 -7.56
CA GLU A 117 2.27 -10.02 -8.67
C GLU A 117 2.96 -11.40 -8.78
N GLU A 118 4.18 -11.53 -8.23
CA GLU A 118 4.93 -12.78 -8.27
C GLU A 118 4.46 -13.75 -7.18
N THR A 119 4.25 -13.23 -5.97
CA THR A 119 4.05 -14.05 -4.76
C THR A 119 2.69 -13.86 -4.11
N GLY A 120 1.93 -12.83 -4.48
CA GLY A 120 0.74 -12.38 -3.75
C GLY A 120 1.05 -11.70 -2.41
N ALA A 121 2.30 -11.67 -1.97
CA ALA A 121 2.66 -11.13 -0.66
C ALA A 121 2.27 -9.65 -0.54
N ILE A 122 1.67 -9.32 0.61
CA ILE A 122 1.28 -7.96 0.93
C ILE A 122 2.43 -7.30 1.70
N SER A 123 2.79 -6.08 1.29
CA SER A 123 3.82 -5.27 1.93
C SER A 123 3.31 -3.85 2.19
N ILE A 124 3.98 -3.13 3.08
CA ILE A 124 3.69 -1.73 3.39
C ILE A 124 4.97 -0.91 3.32
N ALA A 125 4.93 0.23 2.67
CA ALA A 125 5.98 1.24 2.72
C ALA A 125 5.52 2.50 3.47
N ARG A 126 6.36 3.00 4.37
CA ARG A 126 6.14 4.22 5.15
C ARG A 126 7.47 4.75 5.68
N ASP A 127 7.67 6.07 5.67
CA ASP A 127 8.86 6.73 6.23
C ASP A 127 10.17 6.12 5.68
N GLY A 128 10.19 5.85 4.36
CA GLY A 128 11.31 5.22 3.64
C GLY A 128 11.60 3.76 4.03
N LYS A 129 10.72 3.10 4.79
CA LYS A 129 10.89 1.71 5.24
C LYS A 129 9.85 0.80 4.61
N LEU A 130 10.24 -0.43 4.33
CA LEU A 130 9.37 -1.47 3.81
C LEU A 130 9.19 -2.59 4.84
N VAL A 131 7.94 -2.94 5.13
CA VAL A 131 7.58 -4.14 5.89
C VAL A 131 6.90 -5.12 4.94
N ARG A 132 7.52 -6.29 4.77
CA ARG A 132 7.10 -7.32 3.82
C ARG A 132 6.33 -8.43 4.53
N TYR A 133 5.53 -9.17 3.75
CA TYR A 133 4.82 -10.38 4.20
C TYR A 133 3.90 -10.15 5.40
N ILE A 134 3.12 -9.07 5.36
CA ILE A 134 2.15 -8.81 6.42
C ILE A 134 0.93 -9.75 6.28
N ASP A 135 0.38 -10.17 7.41
CA ASP A 135 -0.82 -11.00 7.44
C ASP A 135 -2.12 -10.16 7.39
N ALA A 136 -3.27 -10.84 7.31
CA ALA A 136 -4.56 -10.19 7.24
C ALA A 136 -4.87 -9.31 8.48
N LYS A 137 -4.33 -9.67 9.66
CA LYS A 137 -4.53 -8.92 10.90
C LYS A 137 -3.72 -7.63 10.89
N ALA A 138 -2.46 -7.72 10.49
CA ALA A 138 -1.56 -6.59 10.25
C ALA A 138 -2.16 -5.63 9.21
N LEU A 139 -2.71 -6.15 8.11
CA LEU A 139 -3.42 -5.35 7.11
C LEU A 139 -4.61 -4.59 7.71
N ASN A 140 -5.46 -5.28 8.49
CA ASN A 140 -6.60 -4.64 9.15
C ASN A 140 -6.17 -3.49 10.06
N ASN A 141 -5.14 -3.70 10.88
CA ASN A 141 -4.61 -2.66 11.79
C ASN A 141 -4.14 -1.42 11.01
N VAL A 142 -3.56 -1.61 9.83
CA VAL A 142 -3.11 -0.52 8.96
C VAL A 142 -4.30 0.22 8.38
N LEU A 143 -5.31 -0.48 7.86
CA LEU A 143 -6.53 0.13 7.35
C LEU A 143 -7.29 0.89 8.47
N GLU A 144 -7.36 0.34 9.69
CA GLU A 144 -7.91 1.04 10.84
C GLU A 144 -7.14 2.32 11.15
N SER A 145 -5.81 2.30 11.07
CA SER A 145 -4.99 3.50 11.27
C SER A 145 -5.26 4.58 10.23
N LEU A 146 -5.55 4.18 8.99
CA LEU A 146 -5.83 5.09 7.87
C LEU A 146 -7.22 5.73 7.97
N PHE A 147 -8.22 4.97 8.44
CA PHE A 147 -9.63 5.38 8.34
C PHE A 147 -10.32 5.66 9.68
N LEU A 148 -9.77 5.25 10.82
CA LEU A 148 -10.37 5.50 12.14
C LEU A 148 -9.66 6.59 12.93
N GLN A 149 -8.38 6.84 12.68
CA GLN A 149 -7.61 7.78 13.48
C GLN A 149 -7.52 9.14 12.79
N ALA A 150 -8.50 10.01 13.08
CA ALA A 150 -8.29 11.45 13.00
C ALA A 150 -7.29 11.85 14.10
N GLY A 151 -5.99 11.66 13.83
CA GLY A 151 -4.89 12.18 14.65
C GLY A 151 -4.41 11.29 15.79
N ASN A 152 -3.64 10.23 15.52
CA ASN A 152 -2.47 9.90 16.34
C ASN A 152 -1.55 8.88 15.65
N SER A 153 -0.24 9.13 15.61
CA SER A 153 0.77 8.31 14.92
C SER A 153 1.11 6.98 15.64
N SER A 154 0.31 6.55 16.61
CA SER A 154 0.63 5.43 17.50
C SER A 154 0.31 4.04 16.91
N ALA A 155 -0.45 3.98 15.81
CA ALA A 155 -0.92 2.71 15.25
C ALA A 155 0.19 1.81 14.67
N PHE A 156 1.41 2.31 14.54
CA PHE A 156 2.56 1.58 13.98
C PHE A 156 3.62 1.21 15.02
N SER A 157 3.36 1.40 16.32
CA SER A 157 4.30 0.96 17.37
C SER A 157 4.52 -0.56 17.36
N TRP A 158 3.55 -1.34 16.89
CA TRP A 158 3.65 -2.79 16.76
C TRP A 158 4.56 -3.24 15.61
N LEU A 159 4.78 -2.42 14.57
CA LEU A 159 5.74 -2.71 13.49
C LEU A 159 7.20 -2.70 13.98
N LYS A 160 7.49 -2.16 15.16
CA LYS A 160 8.84 -2.12 15.73
C LYS A 160 9.27 -3.45 16.37
N ARG A 161 8.45 -4.51 16.36
CA ARG A 161 8.85 -5.82 16.86
C ARG A 161 9.64 -6.58 15.79
N LYS A 162 10.93 -6.79 16.05
CA LYS A 162 11.81 -7.64 15.22
C LYS A 162 11.21 -9.04 15.03
N PRO A 163 11.41 -9.70 13.88
CA PRO A 163 11.19 -11.13 13.79
C PRO A 163 12.14 -11.83 14.77
N THR A 164 11.62 -12.71 15.60
CA THR A 164 12.43 -13.61 16.44
C THR A 164 13.27 -14.49 15.54
N GLU A 165 14.60 -14.33 15.60
CA GLU A 165 15.56 -15.29 15.04
C GLU A 165 15.29 -16.65 15.68
N GLY A 166 15.02 -17.65 14.83
CA GLY A 166 14.85 -19.03 15.25
C GLY A 166 16.16 -19.57 15.82
N SER A 167 16.11 -20.05 17.06
CA SER A 167 17.18 -20.83 17.67
C SER A 167 17.22 -22.21 17.02
N HIS A 168 18.11 -22.38 16.05
CA HIS A 168 18.70 -23.69 15.78
C HIS A 168 19.62 -24.03 16.96
N GLU A 169 19.18 -24.91 17.85
CA GLU A 169 20.09 -25.69 18.68
C GLU A 169 20.17 -27.10 18.09
N HIS A 170 21.31 -27.36 17.46
CA HIS A 170 21.86 -28.71 17.35
C HIS A 170 22.32 -29.14 18.73
N SER A 171 21.84 -30.29 19.20
CA SER A 171 22.63 -31.32 19.89
C SER A 171 21.82 -32.61 19.95
#